data_AF-A0A945HE98-F1
#
_entry.id   AF-A0A945HE98-F1
#
_cell.length_a   1.000
_cell.length_b   1.000
_cell.length_c   1.000
_cell.angle_alpha   90.00
_cell.angle_beta   90.00
_cell.angle_gamma   90.00
#
_symmetry.space_group_name_H-M   'P 1'
#
loop_
_entity.id
_entity.type
_entity.pdbx_description
1 polymer ?
#
loop_
_entity_poly.entity_id
_entity_poly.type
_entity_poly.pdbx_seq_one_letter_code
_entity_poly.pdbx_strand_id
1 'polypeptide(L)'
;MGGKLWRNTRLTHVVLVAALAGAACSSGGGAGDQDAAPAATTEAPVVVTTVAPAATTEAPAATTTEAPAATTEAPITTTEPAATTNTLERQIEPELLARFNVAAAAHWDGDLTFAICAIGVVGQSRAVELGETEPVYEEVQNLLGCLDSYEASLAEAARLRASIPTDPPGTTVGCSETDGYRYCVAAGAPVAPAGIDAWGMLVGYTPEVFCTTDMDDLVCERVTKALLVGIEEWGNYGPLEYWVLGADEAAAMTLIGVQCDRRAARGQLAWDAHTSSDCVDGETIGDYGMITYQRASADAVASGGGLNAGRNGKRDWGIHYFTSSLLLGLSDFSMISGRDDQKVILHEYFHAVQHAQFDTTDFDLRDELLGPTWFVEGGAEFMASAAEKRLGASGVLPEVNVEGRHPYVFDDQMRRKVVNGLENRSIECPGLKIGSMNRDTCYATGYDMGAWAHAWLANRFGADHLMDVMFPRIEDLGWEGAFANAYGMSSSTFYDEFEEFLAWSIADQMAILP
;
A
#
# COMPACT_ATOMS: atom_id res chain seq x y z
N MET A 1 13.02 62.28 -44.01
CA MET A 1 11.72 62.56 -43.35
C MET A 1 11.30 61.27 -42.68
N GLY A 2 11.10 61.10 -41.38
CA GLY A 2 11.11 61.93 -40.19
C GLY A 2 10.69 60.98 -39.05
N GLY A 3 11.35 61.03 -37.89
CA GLY A 3 11.11 60.12 -36.77
C GLY A 3 9.97 60.52 -35.82
N LYS A 4 10.03 59.93 -34.60
CA LYS A 4 9.26 60.14 -33.35
C LYS A 4 8.14 59.10 -33.12
N LEU A 5 7.83 58.59 -31.92
CA LEU A 5 8.32 58.77 -30.54
C LEU A 5 7.74 57.62 -29.66
N TRP A 6 8.43 57.31 -28.57
CA TRP A 6 8.04 56.54 -27.37
C TRP A 6 6.62 56.73 -26.81
N ARG A 7 6.12 55.70 -26.12
CA ARG A 7 5.48 55.84 -24.80
C ARG A 7 5.69 54.61 -23.89
N ASN A 8 6.18 54.91 -22.69
CA ASN A 8 6.39 54.07 -21.51
C ASN A 8 5.21 53.17 -21.15
N THR A 9 5.48 51.95 -20.68
CA THR A 9 4.73 51.36 -19.55
C THR A 9 5.71 50.64 -18.64
N ARG A 10 5.52 50.86 -17.34
CA ARG A 10 6.43 50.58 -16.22
C ARG A 10 6.71 49.08 -16.09
N LEU A 11 7.99 48.72 -15.92
CA LEU A 11 8.39 47.45 -15.31
C LEU A 11 7.98 47.49 -13.84
N THR A 12 6.92 46.76 -13.49
CA THR A 12 6.70 46.32 -12.12
C THR A 12 7.50 45.05 -11.95
N HIS A 13 8.54 45.07 -11.10
CA HIS A 13 9.24 43.86 -10.70
C HIS A 13 8.25 43.01 -9.87
N VAL A 14 7.63 42.03 -10.50
CA VAL A 14 7.00 40.92 -9.78
C VAL A 14 8.15 40.00 -9.40
N VAL A 15 8.47 40.01 -8.11
CA VAL A 15 9.29 38.96 -7.50
C VAL A 15 8.47 37.68 -7.61
N LEU A 16 8.80 36.85 -8.59
CA LEU A 16 8.23 35.52 -8.76
C LEU A 16 8.87 34.64 -7.67
N VAL A 17 8.15 34.41 -6.58
CA VAL A 17 8.47 33.33 -5.65
C VAL A 17 8.04 32.05 -6.36
N ALA A 18 8.99 31.36 -7.00
CA ALA A 18 8.77 30.04 -7.54
C ALA A 18 8.67 29.06 -6.35
N ALA A 19 7.45 28.77 -5.92
CA ALA A 19 7.17 27.58 -5.15
C ALA A 19 7.21 26.40 -6.12
N LEU A 20 8.38 25.77 -6.27
CA LEU A 20 8.45 24.44 -6.87
C LEU A 20 7.85 23.48 -5.83
N ALA A 21 6.66 22.99 -6.13
CA ALA A 21 5.90 22.07 -5.29
C ALA A 21 6.73 20.81 -5.02
N GLY A 22 6.89 20.45 -3.74
CA GLY A 22 7.21 19.07 -3.39
C GLY A 22 6.07 18.18 -3.87
N ALA A 23 6.39 17.07 -4.52
CA ALA A 23 5.41 16.04 -4.81
C ALA A 23 4.78 15.61 -3.47
N ALA A 24 3.46 15.73 -3.35
CA ALA A 24 2.74 15.15 -2.24
C ALA A 24 2.41 13.72 -2.67
N CYS A 25 3.24 12.75 -2.25
CA CYS A 25 2.92 11.34 -2.36
C CYS A 25 1.92 10.99 -1.27
N SER A 26 0.77 10.43 -1.66
CA SER A 26 -0.24 9.94 -0.73
C SER A 26 -0.34 8.42 -0.82
N SER A 27 0.15 7.73 0.21
CA SER A 27 -0.16 6.31 0.43
C SER A 27 -1.64 6.17 0.87
N GLY A 28 -2.50 5.63 0.01
CA GLY A 28 -3.92 5.39 0.33
C GLY A 28 -4.08 4.19 1.25
N GLY A 29 -4.37 4.44 2.53
CA GLY A 29 -4.79 3.42 3.50
C GLY A 29 -5.96 3.98 4.30
N GLY A 30 -7.18 3.72 3.85
CA GLY A 30 -8.38 4.17 4.54
C GLY A 30 -9.61 3.42 4.03
N ALA A 31 -10.18 2.56 4.88
CA ALA A 31 -11.57 2.17 4.82
C ALA A 31 -12.19 2.52 6.18
N GLY A 32 -13.43 2.98 6.13
CA GLY A 32 -14.05 3.84 7.14
C GLY A 32 -14.14 3.28 8.56
N ASP A 33 -14.00 4.18 9.53
CA ASP A 33 -14.94 4.27 10.63
C ASP A 33 -15.25 5.74 10.93
N GLN A 34 -16.54 6.04 11.05
CA GLN A 34 -17.08 7.38 11.21
C GLN A 34 -16.99 7.84 12.67
N ASP A 35 -16.36 8.98 12.92
CA ASP A 35 -16.89 10.05 13.79
C ASP A 35 -16.01 11.32 13.65
N ALA A 36 -16.34 12.15 12.66
CA ALA A 36 -15.70 13.44 12.46
C ALA A 36 -16.33 14.52 13.36
N ALA A 37 -15.60 14.94 14.38
CA ALA A 37 -15.84 16.22 15.07
C ALA A 37 -15.16 17.37 14.29
N PRO A 38 -15.82 18.52 14.09
CA PRO A 38 -15.30 19.57 13.21
C PRO A 38 -14.16 20.39 13.83
N ALA A 39 -13.27 20.82 12.94
CA ALA A 39 -12.10 21.66 13.21
C ALA A 39 -12.42 22.99 13.90
N ALA A 40 -11.57 23.36 14.86
CA ALA A 40 -11.66 24.58 15.66
C ALA A 40 -11.12 25.79 14.89
N THR A 41 -11.95 26.84 14.78
CA THR A 41 -11.54 28.20 14.46
C THR A 41 -11.28 28.99 15.75
N THR A 42 -10.17 29.71 15.76
CA THR A 42 -9.71 30.63 16.81
C THR A 42 -10.66 31.82 17.01
N GLU A 43 -11.34 31.90 18.16
CA GLU A 43 -11.69 33.17 18.83
C GLU A 43 -11.56 33.04 20.36
N ALA A 44 -11.07 34.12 20.99
CA ALA A 44 -10.78 34.22 22.43
C ALA A 44 -12.06 34.35 23.29
N PRO A 45 -12.01 34.07 24.61
CA PRO A 45 -13.12 33.45 25.33
C PRO A 45 -14.11 34.43 25.97
N VAL A 46 -15.38 34.02 26.02
CA VAL A 46 -16.41 34.60 26.89
C VAL A 46 -16.84 33.56 27.92
N VAL A 47 -16.73 33.94 29.19
CA VAL A 47 -17.02 33.15 30.39
C VAL A 47 -18.51 32.82 30.48
N VAL A 48 -18.87 31.53 30.55
CA VAL A 48 -20.18 31.09 31.09
C VAL A 48 -20.02 29.81 31.92
N THR A 49 -20.57 29.88 33.13
CA THR A 49 -20.54 28.96 34.25
C THR A 49 -21.14 27.58 33.96
N THR A 50 -20.41 26.52 34.30
CA THR A 50 -20.88 25.12 34.30
C THR A 50 -21.77 24.81 35.51
N VAL A 51 -22.92 24.19 35.28
CA VAL A 51 -23.72 23.48 36.30
C VAL A 51 -23.89 22.03 35.84
N ALA A 52 -23.36 21.09 36.64
CA ALA A 52 -23.50 19.65 36.44
C ALA A 52 -24.89 19.16 36.86
N PRO A 53 -25.46 18.12 36.22
CA PRO A 53 -26.53 17.33 36.82
C PRO A 53 -26.03 16.00 37.40
N ALA A 54 -26.77 15.55 38.39
CA ALA A 54 -26.43 14.54 39.38
C ALA A 54 -26.57 13.09 38.89
N ALA A 55 -25.78 12.23 39.53
CA ALA A 55 -25.97 10.79 39.56
C ALA A 55 -27.24 10.42 40.34
N THR A 56 -27.96 9.41 39.87
CA THR A 56 -28.94 8.68 40.69
C THR A 56 -28.73 7.18 40.56
N THR A 57 -28.59 6.58 41.73
CA THR A 57 -28.38 5.17 42.04
C THR A 57 -29.74 4.59 42.43
N GLU A 58 -30.20 3.49 41.84
CA GLU A 58 -31.24 2.65 42.46
C GLU A 58 -31.12 1.17 42.02
N ALA A 59 -30.94 0.31 43.02
CA ALA A 59 -31.26 -1.11 43.09
C ALA A 59 -31.42 -1.46 44.59
N PRO A 60 -32.02 -2.59 45.02
CA PRO A 60 -32.86 -3.58 44.31
C PRO A 60 -34.20 -3.85 45.05
N ALA A 61 -35.04 -4.75 44.52
CA ALA A 61 -36.12 -5.38 45.27
C ALA A 61 -35.99 -6.90 45.25
N ALA A 62 -35.95 -7.48 46.45
CA ALA A 62 -35.90 -8.90 46.74
C ALA A 62 -37.30 -9.54 46.65
N THR A 63 -37.36 -10.81 46.26
CA THR A 63 -38.46 -11.72 46.65
C THR A 63 -37.89 -13.10 46.98
N THR A 64 -37.97 -13.44 48.26
CA THR A 64 -37.93 -14.80 48.82
C THR A 64 -39.26 -15.50 48.54
N THR A 65 -39.27 -16.84 48.45
CA THR A 65 -40.09 -17.75 49.28
C THR A 65 -39.97 -19.22 48.82
N GLU A 66 -39.50 -20.03 49.78
CA GLU A 66 -39.78 -21.45 50.11
C GLU A 66 -39.52 -22.63 49.15
N ALA A 67 -38.72 -23.54 49.70
CA ALA A 67 -38.67 -24.97 49.38
C ALA A 67 -39.80 -25.73 50.08
N PRO A 68 -40.11 -26.96 49.62
CA PRO A 68 -40.28 -28.02 50.60
C PRO A 68 -39.63 -29.38 50.27
N ALA A 69 -39.24 -30.02 51.38
CA ALA A 69 -39.25 -31.44 51.71
C ALA A 69 -38.38 -32.43 50.92
N ALA A 70 -37.24 -32.75 51.56
CA ALA A 70 -36.54 -34.02 51.40
C ALA A 70 -37.41 -35.19 51.89
N THR A 71 -37.44 -36.26 51.11
CA THR A 71 -37.79 -37.61 51.61
C THR A 71 -36.67 -38.57 51.28
N THR A 72 -36.20 -39.22 52.34
CA THR A 72 -35.13 -40.21 52.40
C THR A 72 -35.70 -41.58 52.10
N GLU A 73 -35.23 -42.25 51.06
CA GLU A 73 -35.09 -43.72 51.03
C GLU A 73 -33.84 -44.10 50.22
N ALA A 74 -33.04 -45.00 50.77
CA ALA A 74 -31.92 -45.67 50.13
C ALA A 74 -32.16 -47.19 50.22
N PRO A 75 -31.34 -48.04 49.58
CA PRO A 75 -31.30 -48.35 48.15
C PRO A 75 -31.78 -49.80 47.90
N ILE A 76 -32.33 -50.10 46.73
CA ILE A 76 -32.54 -51.50 46.28
C ILE A 76 -31.54 -51.80 45.17
N THR A 77 -30.54 -52.61 45.54
CA THR A 77 -29.60 -53.27 44.67
C THR A 77 -30.32 -54.31 43.81
N THR A 78 -30.29 -54.12 42.48
CA THR A 78 -30.47 -55.23 41.55
C THR A 78 -29.28 -55.21 40.59
N THR A 79 -28.38 -56.16 40.82
CA THR A 79 -27.19 -56.41 40.02
C THR A 79 -27.62 -57.11 38.73
N GLU A 80 -27.59 -56.40 37.60
CA GLU A 80 -27.60 -57.02 36.28
C GLU A 80 -26.21 -56.74 35.67
N PRO A 81 -25.48 -57.77 35.20
CA PRO A 81 -24.10 -57.61 34.78
C PRO A 81 -24.05 -56.68 33.57
N ALA A 82 -23.27 -55.61 33.70
CA ALA A 82 -22.91 -54.74 32.60
C ALA A 82 -22.44 -55.60 31.42
N ALA A 83 -23.20 -55.56 30.33
CA ALA A 83 -22.64 -55.89 29.03
C ALA A 83 -21.51 -54.89 28.81
N THR A 84 -20.27 -55.35 28.97
CA THR A 84 -19.09 -54.64 28.48
C THR A 84 -19.18 -54.62 26.96
N THR A 85 -19.92 -53.66 26.41
CA THR A 85 -19.60 -53.12 25.10
C THR A 85 -18.24 -52.47 25.24
N ASN A 86 -17.20 -53.16 24.78
CA ASN A 86 -15.98 -52.49 24.34
C ASN A 86 -16.38 -51.56 23.19
N THR A 87 -16.89 -50.38 23.49
CA THR A 87 -16.77 -49.24 22.59
C THR A 87 -15.29 -48.88 22.61
N LEU A 88 -14.53 -49.43 21.66
CA LEU A 88 -13.31 -48.76 21.25
C LEU A 88 -13.74 -47.35 20.87
N GLU A 89 -13.41 -46.34 21.70
CA GLU A 89 -13.50 -44.95 21.29
C GLU A 89 -12.70 -44.84 19.99
N ARG A 90 -13.41 -44.57 18.88
CA ARG A 90 -12.75 -44.40 17.60
C ARG A 90 -11.92 -43.13 17.70
N GLN A 91 -10.60 -43.29 17.58
CA GLN A 91 -9.66 -42.18 17.60
C GLN A 91 -9.42 -41.69 16.16
N ILE A 92 -9.22 -40.38 16.02
CA ILE A 92 -8.84 -39.77 14.74
C ILE A 92 -7.33 -40.00 14.58
N GLU A 93 -6.90 -40.46 13.41
CA GLU A 93 -5.47 -40.60 13.10
C GLU A 93 -4.78 -39.22 13.19
N PRO A 94 -3.62 -39.10 13.87
CA PRO A 94 -2.98 -37.79 14.11
C PRO A 94 -2.70 -36.99 12.83
N GLU A 95 -2.33 -37.67 11.74
CA GLU A 95 -2.09 -37.02 10.44
C GLU A 95 -3.37 -36.47 9.81
N LEU A 96 -4.49 -37.19 9.95
CA LEU A 96 -5.79 -36.72 9.49
C LEU A 96 -6.28 -35.53 10.33
N LEU A 97 -6.05 -35.58 11.64
CA LEU A 97 -6.40 -34.48 12.54
C LEU A 97 -5.60 -33.21 12.21
N ALA A 98 -4.29 -33.34 11.93
CA ALA A 98 -3.46 -32.21 11.53
C ALA A 98 -3.96 -31.57 10.22
N ARG A 99 -4.26 -32.36 9.20
CA ARG A 99 -4.84 -31.87 7.93
C ARG A 99 -6.17 -31.17 8.13
N PHE A 100 -7.03 -31.73 8.98
CA PHE A 100 -8.31 -31.12 9.33
C PHE A 100 -8.12 -29.77 10.02
N ASN A 101 -7.22 -29.68 11.00
CA ASN A 101 -6.96 -28.44 11.74
C ASN A 101 -6.47 -27.33 10.82
N VAL A 102 -5.60 -27.65 9.84
CA VAL A 102 -5.18 -26.70 8.81
C VAL A 102 -6.39 -26.22 7.99
N ALA A 103 -7.21 -27.14 7.48
CA ALA A 103 -8.37 -26.79 6.67
C ALA A 103 -9.43 -25.98 7.44
N ALA A 104 -9.67 -26.33 8.70
CA ALA A 104 -10.60 -25.64 9.57
C ALA A 104 -10.12 -24.23 9.94
N ALA A 105 -8.81 -24.04 10.13
CA ALA A 105 -8.22 -22.73 10.42
C ALA A 105 -8.10 -21.82 9.19
N ALA A 106 -8.12 -22.37 7.96
CA ALA A 106 -7.87 -21.61 6.73
C ALA A 106 -8.80 -20.41 6.51
N HIS A 107 -10.00 -20.40 7.11
CA HIS A 107 -10.92 -19.27 7.03
C HIS A 107 -10.41 -18.01 7.74
N TRP A 108 -9.52 -18.16 8.74
CA TRP A 108 -8.84 -17.03 9.38
C TRP A 108 -7.90 -16.31 8.42
N ASP A 109 -7.35 -17.04 7.46
CA ASP A 109 -6.51 -16.51 6.38
C ASP A 109 -7.34 -16.10 5.15
N GLY A 110 -8.67 -16.13 5.25
CA GLY A 110 -9.61 -15.75 4.18
C GLY A 110 -9.98 -16.87 3.20
N ASP A 111 -9.43 -18.09 3.34
CA ASP A 111 -9.84 -19.23 2.51
C ASP A 111 -11.08 -19.90 3.10
N LEU A 112 -12.23 -19.60 2.49
CA LEU A 112 -13.52 -20.13 2.91
C LEU A 112 -13.87 -21.50 2.29
N THR A 113 -12.99 -22.11 1.50
CA THR A 113 -13.29 -23.35 0.75
C THR A 113 -13.77 -24.47 1.66
N PHE A 114 -13.03 -24.75 2.73
CA PHE A 114 -13.40 -25.77 3.70
C PHE A 114 -14.66 -25.36 4.48
N ALA A 115 -14.70 -24.13 4.99
CA ALA A 115 -15.80 -23.61 5.81
C ALA A 115 -17.14 -23.66 5.06
N ILE A 116 -17.18 -23.22 3.79
CA ILE A 116 -18.40 -23.24 2.95
C ILE A 116 -18.91 -24.66 2.76
N CYS A 117 -18.01 -25.62 2.49
CA CYS A 117 -18.41 -27.02 2.40
C CYS A 117 -18.93 -27.54 3.74
N ALA A 118 -18.22 -27.24 4.83
CA ALA A 118 -18.58 -27.68 6.18
C ALA A 118 -19.95 -27.15 6.64
N ILE A 119 -20.34 -25.93 6.25
CA ILE A 119 -21.69 -25.37 6.53
C ILE A 119 -22.78 -26.33 6.03
N GLY A 120 -22.59 -26.94 4.85
CA GLY A 120 -23.54 -27.90 4.27
C GLY A 120 -23.61 -29.24 5.00
N VAL A 121 -22.62 -29.58 5.84
CA VAL A 121 -22.49 -30.86 6.53
C VAL A 121 -22.85 -30.76 8.01
N VAL A 122 -22.29 -29.77 8.72
CA VAL A 122 -22.44 -29.61 10.18
C VAL A 122 -23.23 -28.37 10.58
N GLY A 123 -23.65 -27.54 9.61
CA GLY A 123 -24.35 -26.29 9.86
C GLY A 123 -23.42 -25.11 10.16
N GLN A 124 -23.94 -23.89 10.00
CA GLN A 124 -23.13 -22.67 10.02
C GLN A 124 -22.39 -22.42 11.33
N SER A 125 -23.08 -22.49 12.46
CA SER A 125 -22.46 -22.24 13.77
C SER A 125 -21.32 -23.21 14.04
N ARG A 126 -21.55 -24.51 13.79
CA ARG A 126 -20.51 -25.53 14.03
C ARG A 126 -19.35 -25.40 13.05
N ALA A 127 -19.60 -25.07 11.78
CA ALA A 127 -18.55 -24.92 10.77
C ALA A 127 -17.52 -23.84 11.14
N VAL A 128 -17.95 -22.74 11.78
CA VAL A 128 -17.05 -21.68 12.27
C VAL A 128 -16.26 -22.16 13.49
N GLU A 129 -16.91 -22.83 14.44
CA GLU A 129 -16.26 -23.33 15.67
C GLU A 129 -15.19 -24.39 15.44
N LEU A 130 -15.18 -25.06 14.27
CA LEU A 130 -14.17 -26.08 13.93
C LEU A 130 -12.74 -25.52 13.89
N GLY A 131 -12.56 -24.22 13.64
CA GLY A 131 -11.24 -23.58 13.67
C GLY A 131 -10.71 -23.33 15.09
N GLU A 132 -11.56 -23.46 16.11
CA GLU A 132 -11.23 -23.15 17.51
C GLU A 132 -11.31 -24.38 18.42
N THR A 133 -11.99 -25.43 17.98
CA THR A 133 -12.31 -26.61 18.79
C THR A 133 -11.96 -27.91 18.09
N GLU A 134 -11.47 -28.88 18.87
CA GLU A 134 -11.18 -30.22 18.37
C GLU A 134 -12.46 -30.93 17.88
N PRO A 135 -12.47 -31.49 16.66
CA PRO A 135 -13.63 -32.21 16.13
C PRO A 135 -13.76 -33.59 16.78
N VAL A 136 -14.99 -34.13 16.84
CA VAL A 136 -15.18 -35.54 17.20
C VAL A 136 -14.98 -36.46 15.98
N TYR A 137 -14.69 -37.74 16.22
CA TYR A 137 -14.40 -38.70 15.14
C TYR A 137 -15.46 -38.71 14.04
N GLU A 138 -16.74 -38.71 14.39
CA GLU A 138 -17.84 -38.74 13.40
C GLU A 138 -17.90 -37.46 12.55
N GLU A 139 -17.56 -36.30 13.10
CA GLU A 139 -17.50 -35.04 12.35
C GLU A 139 -16.40 -35.08 11.30
N VAL A 140 -15.18 -35.51 11.68
CA VAL A 140 -14.07 -35.66 10.74
C VAL A 140 -14.43 -36.62 9.60
N GLN A 141 -15.07 -37.75 9.92
CA GLN A 141 -15.49 -38.70 8.89
C GLN A 141 -16.52 -38.10 7.92
N ASN A 142 -17.48 -37.31 8.42
CA ASN A 142 -18.49 -36.66 7.58
C ASN A 142 -17.90 -35.52 6.73
N LEU A 143 -16.80 -34.92 7.19
CA LEU A 143 -16.13 -33.79 6.54
C LEU A 143 -14.96 -34.20 5.64
N LEU A 144 -14.66 -35.49 5.47
CA LEU A 144 -13.59 -35.96 4.58
C LEU A 144 -13.74 -35.41 3.16
N GLY A 145 -14.96 -35.35 2.62
CA GLY A 145 -15.20 -34.76 1.30
C GLY A 145 -14.93 -33.26 1.24
N CYS A 146 -15.13 -32.52 2.34
CA CYS A 146 -14.78 -31.11 2.43
C CYS A 146 -13.27 -30.92 2.55
N LEU A 147 -12.59 -31.79 3.30
CA LEU A 147 -11.13 -31.81 3.38
C LEU A 147 -10.50 -32.10 2.02
N ASP A 148 -10.98 -33.13 1.31
CA ASP A 148 -10.52 -33.46 -0.04
C ASP A 148 -10.74 -32.30 -1.03
N SER A 149 -11.88 -31.59 -0.92
CA SER A 149 -12.17 -30.41 -1.74
C SER A 149 -11.21 -29.25 -1.46
N TYR A 150 -10.89 -29.02 -0.19
CA TYR A 150 -9.92 -27.99 0.22
C TYR A 150 -8.51 -28.34 -0.25
N GLU A 151 -8.08 -29.58 -0.10
CA GLU A 151 -6.74 -29.98 -0.58
C GLU A 151 -6.65 -29.96 -2.09
N ALA A 152 -7.74 -30.27 -2.81
CA ALA A 152 -7.81 -30.10 -4.25
C ALA A 152 -7.71 -28.62 -4.67
N SER A 153 -8.31 -27.68 -3.92
CA SER A 153 -8.17 -26.26 -4.20
C SER A 153 -6.74 -25.78 -3.95
N LEU A 154 -6.09 -26.23 -2.87
CA LEU A 154 -4.67 -25.97 -2.61
C LEU A 154 -3.77 -26.50 -3.73
N ALA A 155 -4.02 -27.73 -4.20
CA ALA A 155 -3.24 -28.33 -5.27
C ALA A 155 -3.41 -27.56 -6.60
N GLU A 156 -4.61 -27.08 -6.91
CA GLU A 156 -4.85 -26.25 -8.10
C GLU A 156 -4.20 -24.86 -7.94
N ALA A 157 -4.28 -24.23 -6.77
CA ALA A 157 -3.60 -22.97 -6.50
C ALA A 157 -2.07 -23.11 -6.66
N ALA A 158 -1.48 -24.19 -6.12
CA ALA A 158 -0.05 -24.48 -6.28
C ALA A 158 0.32 -24.72 -7.75
N ARG A 159 -0.53 -25.41 -8.51
CA ARG A 159 -0.33 -25.61 -9.95
C ARG A 159 -0.40 -24.29 -10.72
N LEU A 160 -1.36 -23.42 -10.41
CA LEU A 160 -1.48 -22.10 -11.03
C LEU A 160 -0.25 -21.24 -10.72
N ARG A 161 0.19 -21.23 -9.45
CA ARG A 161 1.41 -20.51 -9.02
C ARG A 161 2.65 -21.01 -9.75
N ALA A 162 2.78 -22.33 -9.95
CA ALA A 162 3.87 -22.93 -10.72
C ALA A 162 3.81 -22.63 -12.23
N SER A 163 2.67 -22.18 -12.75
CA SER A 163 2.49 -21.81 -14.16
C SER A 163 2.74 -20.32 -14.44
N ILE A 164 2.98 -19.52 -13.40
CA ILE A 164 3.27 -18.09 -13.52
C ILE A 164 4.55 -17.92 -14.35
N PRO A 165 4.53 -17.13 -15.44
CA PRO A 165 5.73 -16.82 -16.18
C PRO A 165 6.70 -16.08 -15.25
N THR A 166 8.00 -16.31 -15.39
CA THR A 166 9.04 -15.62 -14.61
C THR A 166 10.00 -14.83 -15.49
N ASP A 167 9.90 -14.98 -16.81
CA ASP A 167 10.72 -14.25 -17.76
C ASP A 167 10.31 -12.77 -17.76
N PRO A 168 11.24 -11.81 -17.59
CA PRO A 168 10.90 -10.39 -17.55
C PRO A 168 10.17 -9.93 -18.83
N PRO A 169 9.19 -9.01 -18.72
CA PRO A 169 8.30 -8.63 -19.81
C PRO A 169 8.98 -7.88 -20.99
N GLY A 170 10.29 -7.62 -20.93
CA GLY A 170 11.03 -6.79 -21.90
C GLY A 170 10.65 -5.30 -21.80
N THR A 171 11.32 -4.44 -22.57
CA THR A 171 11.18 -2.96 -22.44
C THR A 171 10.45 -2.30 -23.62
N THR A 172 9.98 -3.08 -24.59
CA THR A 172 9.21 -2.57 -25.73
C THR A 172 7.76 -2.38 -25.30
N VAL A 173 7.18 -1.20 -25.56
CA VAL A 173 5.79 -0.88 -25.19
C VAL A 173 4.87 -0.99 -26.40
N GLY A 174 3.69 -1.57 -26.21
CA GLY A 174 2.58 -1.54 -27.15
C GLY A 174 1.38 -0.85 -26.52
N CYS A 175 0.85 0.18 -27.18
CA CYS A 175 -0.33 0.91 -26.74
C CYS A 175 -1.49 0.75 -27.73
N SER A 176 -2.71 0.76 -27.21
CA SER A 176 -3.96 0.75 -27.97
C SER A 176 -4.90 1.83 -27.47
N GLU A 177 -5.57 2.50 -28.41
CA GLU A 177 -6.73 3.33 -28.10
C GLU A 177 -7.95 2.42 -27.89
N THR A 178 -8.55 2.51 -26.72
CA THR A 178 -9.85 1.88 -26.41
C THR A 178 -10.91 2.98 -26.34
N ASP A 179 -12.19 2.61 -26.39
CA ASP A 179 -13.30 3.56 -26.29
C ASP A 179 -13.22 4.33 -24.95
N GLY A 180 -12.64 5.53 -24.99
CA GLY A 180 -12.56 6.46 -23.86
C GLY A 180 -11.27 6.44 -23.04
N TYR A 181 -10.27 5.60 -23.36
CA TYR A 181 -8.98 5.58 -22.66
C TYR A 181 -7.86 4.95 -23.51
N ARG A 182 -6.61 5.28 -23.16
CA ARG A 182 -5.42 4.64 -23.72
C ARG A 182 -4.94 3.53 -22.79
N TYR A 183 -4.56 2.40 -23.37
CA TYR A 183 -4.09 1.22 -22.66
C TYR A 183 -2.72 0.77 -23.18
N CYS A 184 -1.74 0.61 -22.30
CA CYS A 184 -0.37 0.24 -22.66
C CYS A 184 0.14 -0.95 -21.84
N VAL A 185 0.93 -1.78 -22.51
CA VAL A 185 1.57 -2.98 -21.95
C VAL A 185 2.97 -3.16 -22.56
N ALA A 186 3.81 -3.99 -21.96
CA ALA A 186 4.99 -4.53 -22.59
C ALA A 186 4.61 -5.48 -23.73
N ALA A 187 5.12 -5.17 -24.92
CA ALA A 187 4.82 -5.90 -26.14
C ALA A 187 5.36 -7.33 -26.07
N GLY A 188 4.46 -8.31 -26.22
CA GLY A 188 4.80 -9.74 -26.24
C GLY A 188 4.81 -10.41 -24.87
N ALA A 189 4.69 -9.64 -23.77
CA ALA A 189 4.52 -10.18 -22.44
C ALA A 189 3.04 -10.49 -22.14
N PRO A 190 2.74 -11.55 -21.36
CA PRO A 190 1.37 -11.90 -21.00
C PRO A 190 0.78 -10.91 -19.98
N VAL A 191 -0.52 -10.66 -20.07
CA VAL A 191 -1.30 -9.99 -19.01
C VAL A 191 -1.67 -11.02 -17.95
N ALA A 192 -1.63 -10.62 -16.67
CA ALA A 192 -2.02 -11.50 -15.58
C ALA A 192 -3.52 -11.88 -15.67
N PRO A 193 -3.86 -13.17 -15.54
CA PRO A 193 -5.25 -13.59 -15.47
C PRO A 193 -5.91 -13.10 -14.17
N ALA A 194 -7.23 -12.93 -14.19
CA ALA A 194 -7.98 -12.59 -12.97
C ALA A 194 -7.89 -13.73 -11.93
N GLY A 195 -7.80 -13.37 -10.65
CA GLY A 195 -7.80 -14.32 -9.53
C GLY A 195 -6.48 -15.06 -9.29
N ILE A 196 -5.40 -14.74 -10.01
CA ILE A 196 -4.08 -15.27 -9.68
C ILE A 196 -3.50 -14.52 -8.47
N ASP A 197 -3.12 -15.25 -7.42
CA ASP A 197 -2.30 -14.68 -6.35
C ASP A 197 -0.81 -14.93 -6.63
N ALA A 198 -0.17 -13.91 -7.20
CA ALA A 198 1.27 -13.88 -7.42
C ALA A 198 1.99 -12.91 -6.47
N TRP A 199 1.32 -12.51 -5.38
CA TRP A 199 1.90 -11.60 -4.39
C TRP A 199 3.24 -12.14 -3.87
N GLY A 200 4.20 -11.23 -3.69
CA GLY A 200 5.56 -11.57 -3.25
C GLY A 200 6.45 -12.25 -4.29
N MET A 201 5.91 -12.61 -5.47
CA MET A 201 6.68 -13.31 -6.49
C MET A 201 7.26 -12.38 -7.54
N LEU A 202 8.41 -12.78 -8.09
CA LEU A 202 8.87 -12.28 -9.37
C LEU A 202 8.05 -12.93 -10.49
N VAL A 203 7.37 -12.09 -11.29
CA VAL A 203 6.50 -12.54 -12.37
C VAL A 203 6.99 -12.07 -13.74
N GLY A 204 6.48 -12.69 -14.80
CA GLY A 204 6.73 -12.33 -16.18
C GLY A 204 5.55 -11.63 -16.84
N TYR A 205 4.58 -11.21 -16.04
CA TYR A 205 3.43 -10.46 -16.51
C TYR A 205 3.83 -9.02 -16.86
N THR A 206 3.19 -8.46 -17.88
CA THR A 206 3.28 -7.04 -18.17
C THR A 206 2.63 -6.20 -17.07
N PRO A 207 3.18 -5.01 -16.73
CA PRO A 207 2.38 -3.97 -16.10
C PRO A 207 1.26 -3.55 -17.07
N GLU A 208 0.09 -3.25 -16.52
CA GLU A 208 -1.06 -2.74 -17.26
C GLU A 208 -1.23 -1.25 -16.94
N VAL A 209 -1.08 -0.37 -17.93
CA VAL A 209 -1.18 1.09 -17.74
C VAL A 209 -2.40 1.64 -18.46
N PHE A 210 -3.21 2.40 -17.74
CA PHE A 210 -4.46 2.97 -18.22
C PHE A 210 -4.41 4.50 -18.08
N CYS A 211 -4.70 5.23 -19.16
CA CYS A 211 -4.60 6.68 -19.16
C CYS A 211 -5.85 7.31 -19.78
N THR A 212 -6.26 8.46 -19.25
CA THR A 212 -7.32 9.26 -19.89
C THR A 212 -6.85 9.77 -21.26
N THR A 213 -7.80 10.16 -22.12
CA THR A 213 -7.54 10.54 -23.52
C THR A 213 -7.15 12.01 -23.72
N ASP A 214 -7.20 12.83 -22.68
CA ASP A 214 -6.97 14.27 -22.70
C ASP A 214 -5.51 14.67 -22.43
N MET A 215 -4.58 13.71 -22.43
CA MET A 215 -3.14 13.93 -22.28
C MET A 215 -2.36 13.66 -23.57
N ASP A 216 -1.10 14.11 -23.63
CA ASP A 216 -0.20 13.84 -24.76
C ASP A 216 -0.07 12.32 -25.02
N ASP A 217 -0.04 11.95 -26.30
CA ASP A 217 -0.11 10.55 -26.73
C ASP A 217 1.01 9.67 -26.19
N LEU A 218 2.16 10.27 -25.91
CA LEU A 218 3.33 9.56 -25.43
C LEU A 218 3.36 9.40 -23.91
N VAL A 219 2.53 10.09 -23.14
CA VAL A 219 2.56 10.01 -21.65
C VAL A 219 2.34 8.58 -21.20
N CYS A 220 1.30 7.91 -21.71
CA CYS A 220 0.98 6.54 -21.31
C CYS A 220 2.09 5.54 -21.67
N GLU A 221 2.70 5.70 -22.83
CA GLU A 221 3.86 4.90 -23.27
C GLU A 221 5.07 5.15 -22.35
N ARG A 222 5.37 6.41 -22.03
CA ARG A 222 6.49 6.83 -21.19
C ARG A 222 6.35 6.31 -19.75
N VAL A 223 5.13 6.31 -19.21
CA VAL A 223 4.81 5.70 -17.90
C VAL A 223 5.12 4.22 -17.92
N THR A 224 4.58 3.51 -18.92
CA THR A 224 4.80 2.07 -19.09
C THR A 224 6.29 1.75 -19.19
N LYS A 225 7.04 2.55 -19.95
CA LYS A 225 8.48 2.37 -20.11
C LYS A 225 9.26 2.59 -18.82
N ALA A 226 8.93 3.61 -18.03
CA ALA A 226 9.57 3.83 -16.74
C ALA A 226 9.28 2.71 -15.74
N LEU A 227 8.04 2.19 -15.71
CA LEU A 227 7.69 1.00 -14.93
C LEU A 227 8.52 -0.22 -15.35
N LEU A 228 8.69 -0.46 -16.65
CA LEU A 228 9.50 -1.58 -17.15
C LEU A 228 10.98 -1.45 -16.77
N VAL A 229 11.51 -0.22 -16.72
CA VAL A 229 12.86 0.04 -16.21
C VAL A 229 12.95 -0.25 -14.72
N GLY A 230 11.96 0.16 -13.91
CA GLY A 230 11.90 -0.18 -12.48
C GLY A 230 11.81 -1.69 -12.24
N ILE A 231 10.99 -2.39 -13.03
CA ILE A 231 10.84 -3.84 -13.03
C ILE A 231 12.17 -4.55 -13.35
N GLU A 232 12.91 -4.07 -14.35
CA GLU A 232 14.22 -4.62 -14.70
C GLU A 232 15.26 -4.36 -13.59
N GLU A 233 15.13 -3.22 -12.90
CA GLU A 233 16.05 -2.80 -11.84
C GLU A 233 15.85 -3.56 -10.52
N TRP A 234 14.61 -3.72 -10.04
CA TRP A 234 14.33 -4.29 -8.72
C TRP A 234 13.61 -5.64 -8.75
N GLY A 235 13.31 -6.15 -9.94
CA GLY A 235 12.56 -7.37 -10.14
C GLY A 235 11.05 -7.13 -10.21
N ASN A 236 10.36 -7.90 -11.06
CA ASN A 236 8.95 -7.72 -11.36
C ASN A 236 8.00 -8.24 -10.26
N TYR A 237 7.78 -7.44 -9.22
CA TYR A 237 6.73 -7.72 -8.24
C TYR A 237 5.36 -7.27 -8.77
N GLY A 238 4.61 -8.21 -9.35
CA GLY A 238 3.31 -7.99 -9.99
C GLY A 238 2.28 -9.06 -9.63
N PRO A 239 1.05 -8.99 -10.15
CA PRO A 239 0.59 -8.12 -11.24
C PRO A 239 0.45 -6.65 -10.83
N LEU A 240 0.62 -5.75 -11.81
CA LEU A 240 0.64 -4.31 -11.59
C LEU A 240 -0.35 -3.59 -12.50
N GLU A 241 -1.16 -2.70 -11.93
CA GLU A 241 -2.02 -1.77 -12.66
C GLU A 241 -1.66 -0.33 -12.29
N TYR A 242 -1.47 0.55 -13.29
CA TYR A 242 -1.14 1.96 -13.08
C TYR A 242 -2.13 2.85 -13.84
N TRP A 243 -2.81 3.75 -13.12
CA TRP A 243 -3.91 4.56 -13.66
C TRP A 243 -3.53 6.04 -13.66
N VAL A 244 -3.48 6.66 -14.83
CA VAL A 244 -3.07 8.07 -15.01
C VAL A 244 -4.28 8.92 -15.37
N LEU A 245 -4.55 9.92 -14.53
CA LEU A 245 -5.67 10.84 -14.71
C LEU A 245 -5.16 12.15 -15.31
N GLY A 246 -5.73 12.54 -16.44
CA GLY A 246 -5.56 13.87 -17.04
C GLY A 246 -6.39 14.94 -16.34
N ALA A 247 -6.46 16.12 -16.95
CA ALA A 247 -7.15 17.29 -16.39
C ALA A 247 -8.66 17.31 -16.69
N ASP A 248 -9.13 16.63 -17.74
CA ASP A 248 -10.53 16.61 -18.14
C ASP A 248 -11.36 15.69 -17.24
N GLU A 249 -12.38 16.27 -16.60
CA GLU A 249 -13.25 15.54 -15.67
C GLU A 249 -14.07 14.45 -16.38
N ALA A 250 -14.53 14.67 -17.62
CA ALA A 250 -15.33 13.68 -18.34
C ALA A 250 -14.49 12.47 -18.78
N ALA A 251 -13.25 12.69 -19.20
CA ALA A 251 -12.29 11.64 -19.50
C ALA A 251 -11.93 10.84 -18.23
N ALA A 252 -11.72 11.52 -17.10
CA ALA A 252 -11.50 10.86 -15.82
C ALA A 252 -12.71 10.02 -15.37
N MET A 253 -13.93 10.55 -15.46
CA MET A 253 -15.15 9.80 -15.13
C MET A 253 -15.33 8.57 -16.01
N THR A 254 -14.92 8.63 -17.28
CA THR A 254 -14.91 7.48 -18.17
C THR A 254 -13.93 6.41 -17.68
N LEU A 255 -12.71 6.81 -17.32
CA LEU A 255 -11.69 5.88 -16.84
C LEU A 255 -12.04 5.29 -15.45
N ILE A 256 -12.67 6.06 -14.58
CA ILE A 256 -13.21 5.59 -13.29
C ILE A 256 -14.25 4.49 -13.51
N GLY A 257 -15.18 4.68 -14.46
CA GLY A 257 -16.15 3.64 -14.82
C GLY A 257 -15.48 2.35 -15.29
N VAL A 258 -14.45 2.46 -16.13
CA VAL A 258 -13.64 1.32 -16.60
C VAL A 258 -12.96 0.60 -15.44
N GLN A 259 -12.37 1.34 -14.50
CA GLN A 259 -11.74 0.79 -13.30
C GLN A 259 -12.76 0.01 -12.47
N CYS A 260 -13.93 0.59 -12.19
CA CYS A 260 -14.94 -0.02 -11.33
C CYS A 260 -15.59 -1.25 -11.97
N ASP A 261 -15.89 -1.21 -13.27
CA ASP A 261 -16.37 -2.38 -14.01
C ASP A 261 -15.33 -3.51 -13.99
N ARG A 262 -14.05 -3.16 -14.10
CA ARG A 262 -12.95 -4.12 -14.01
C ARG A 262 -12.82 -4.72 -12.61
N ARG A 263 -12.91 -3.92 -11.54
CA ARG A 263 -12.93 -4.42 -10.15
C ARG A 263 -14.09 -5.39 -9.95
N ALA A 264 -15.29 -5.02 -10.41
CA ALA A 264 -16.48 -5.89 -10.35
C ALA A 264 -16.29 -7.21 -11.12
N ALA A 265 -15.81 -7.15 -12.36
CA ALA A 265 -15.59 -8.32 -13.20
C ALA A 265 -14.53 -9.29 -12.63
N ARG A 266 -13.63 -8.79 -11.79
CA ARG A 266 -12.57 -9.57 -11.15
C ARG A 266 -12.87 -9.96 -9.71
N GLY A 267 -14.05 -9.62 -9.18
CA GLY A 267 -14.41 -9.91 -7.79
C GLY A 267 -13.59 -9.10 -6.77
N GLN A 268 -13.13 -7.92 -7.16
CA GLN A 268 -12.23 -7.04 -6.40
C GLN A 268 -12.95 -5.77 -5.93
N LEU A 269 -14.28 -5.81 -5.78
CA LEU A 269 -14.99 -4.74 -5.11
C LEU A 269 -14.75 -4.81 -3.61
N ALA A 270 -14.70 -3.65 -2.96
CA ALA A 270 -14.59 -3.58 -1.51
C ALA A 270 -15.83 -4.19 -0.83
N TRP A 271 -15.71 -4.59 0.43
CA TRP A 271 -16.82 -5.20 1.18
C TRP A 271 -18.04 -4.27 1.31
N ASP A 272 -17.83 -2.95 1.25
CA ASP A 272 -18.83 -1.88 1.31
C ASP A 272 -19.28 -1.37 -0.07
N ALA A 273 -18.67 -1.86 -1.16
CA ALA A 273 -19.07 -1.60 -2.54
C ALA A 273 -19.60 -2.88 -3.17
N HIS A 274 -20.91 -2.97 -3.39
CA HIS A 274 -21.53 -4.20 -3.91
C HIS A 274 -21.74 -4.18 -5.44
N THR A 275 -21.58 -3.01 -6.05
CA THR A 275 -21.77 -2.78 -7.48
C THR A 275 -20.69 -1.87 -8.04
N SER A 276 -20.54 -1.86 -9.38
CA SER A 276 -19.71 -0.88 -10.07
C SER A 276 -20.13 0.55 -9.75
N SER A 277 -21.43 0.81 -9.55
CA SER A 277 -21.92 2.14 -9.16
C SER A 277 -21.41 2.58 -7.79
N ASP A 278 -21.42 1.69 -6.80
CA ASP A 278 -20.93 2.01 -5.46
C ASP A 278 -19.42 2.32 -5.48
N CYS A 279 -18.66 1.59 -6.32
CA CYS A 279 -17.26 1.89 -6.57
C CYS A 279 -17.09 3.28 -7.20
N VAL A 280 -17.89 3.65 -8.21
CA VAL A 280 -17.81 4.98 -8.84
C VAL A 280 -18.09 6.09 -7.82
N ASP A 281 -19.08 5.91 -6.94
CA ASP A 281 -19.37 6.86 -5.87
C ASP A 281 -18.16 6.99 -4.92
N GLY A 282 -17.53 5.88 -4.55
CA GLY A 282 -16.29 5.86 -3.75
C GLY A 282 -15.13 6.61 -4.42
N GLU A 283 -14.88 6.36 -5.71
CA GLU A 283 -13.79 6.99 -6.47
C GLU A 283 -14.01 8.49 -6.74
N THR A 284 -15.25 8.98 -6.57
CA THR A 284 -15.62 10.39 -6.81
C THR A 284 -15.87 11.22 -5.56
N ILE A 285 -16.20 10.59 -4.43
CA ILE A 285 -16.48 11.25 -3.16
C ILE A 285 -15.36 11.03 -2.15
N GLY A 286 -14.71 9.86 -2.18
CA GLY A 286 -13.73 9.45 -1.20
C GLY A 286 -12.46 10.30 -1.21
N ASP A 287 -11.90 10.48 -0.02
CA ASP A 287 -10.53 10.98 0.11
C ASP A 287 -9.60 9.99 -0.60
N TYR A 288 -8.75 10.50 -1.51
CA TYR A 288 -7.86 9.72 -2.37
C TYR A 288 -8.52 8.89 -3.48
N GLY A 289 -9.82 9.05 -3.74
CA GLY A 289 -10.43 8.50 -4.95
C GLY A 289 -9.77 9.04 -6.23
N MET A 290 -9.88 8.32 -7.34
CA MET A 290 -9.28 8.69 -8.64
C MET A 290 -9.61 10.13 -9.06
N ILE A 291 -10.77 10.67 -8.69
CA ILE A 291 -11.13 12.07 -9.00
C ILE A 291 -10.18 13.09 -8.36
N THR A 292 -9.56 12.76 -7.22
CA THR A 292 -8.61 13.66 -6.55
C THR A 292 -7.34 13.86 -7.38
N TYR A 293 -6.89 12.82 -8.07
CA TYR A 293 -5.77 12.86 -9.01
C TYR A 293 -6.12 13.64 -10.28
N GLN A 294 -7.36 13.53 -10.77
CA GLN A 294 -7.85 14.40 -11.86
C GLN A 294 -7.86 15.88 -11.43
N ARG A 295 -8.38 16.18 -10.23
CA ARG A 295 -8.40 17.57 -9.72
C ARG A 295 -7.00 18.15 -9.58
N ALA A 296 -6.05 17.36 -9.06
CA ALA A 296 -4.64 17.75 -9.02
C ALA A 296 -4.10 18.05 -10.42
N SER A 297 -4.46 17.25 -11.43
CA SER A 297 -4.09 17.49 -12.83
C SER A 297 -4.70 18.78 -13.40
N ALA A 298 -5.98 19.04 -13.12
CA ALA A 298 -6.66 20.25 -13.54
C ALA A 298 -6.02 21.50 -12.91
N ASP A 299 -5.69 21.45 -11.62
CA ASP A 299 -4.98 22.51 -10.92
C ASP A 299 -3.56 22.70 -11.46
N ALA A 300 -2.87 21.60 -11.78
CA ALA A 300 -1.54 21.61 -12.36
C ALA A 300 -1.53 22.30 -13.74
N VAL A 301 -2.47 21.96 -14.62
CA VAL A 301 -2.63 22.58 -15.94
C VAL A 301 -3.06 24.05 -15.84
N ALA A 302 -3.95 24.38 -14.91
CA ALA A 302 -4.49 25.73 -14.77
C ALA A 302 -3.55 26.71 -14.06
N SER A 303 -2.78 26.24 -13.08
CA SER A 303 -2.07 27.10 -12.12
C SER A 303 -0.61 26.72 -11.88
N GLY A 304 -0.10 25.67 -12.52
CA GLY A 304 1.26 25.17 -12.27
C GLY A 304 1.39 24.44 -10.92
N GLY A 305 0.28 23.85 -10.45
CA GLY A 305 0.22 22.99 -9.27
C GLY A 305 1.08 21.72 -9.35
N GLY A 306 1.18 21.03 -8.22
CA GLY A 306 2.03 19.86 -8.03
C GLY A 306 1.42 18.55 -8.54
N LEU A 307 2.28 17.55 -8.64
CA LEU A 307 1.96 16.17 -8.98
C LEU A 307 1.50 15.41 -7.74
N ASN A 308 0.54 14.50 -7.91
CA ASN A 308 0.13 13.53 -6.89
C ASN A 308 0.20 12.12 -7.48
N ALA A 309 0.82 11.20 -6.77
CA ALA A 309 0.87 9.78 -7.10
C ALA A 309 0.81 8.96 -5.82
N GLY A 310 0.33 7.73 -5.94
CA GLY A 310 0.21 6.84 -4.80
C GLY A 310 -0.09 5.40 -5.18
N ARG A 311 0.39 4.48 -4.33
CA ARG A 311 -0.14 3.13 -4.23
C ARG A 311 -1.48 3.15 -3.48
N ASN A 312 -2.57 2.79 -4.16
CA ASN A 312 -3.93 2.86 -3.62
C ASN A 312 -4.62 1.48 -3.50
N GLY A 313 -3.90 0.40 -3.82
CA GLY A 313 -4.45 -0.96 -3.84
C GLY A 313 -4.51 -1.67 -2.49
N LYS A 314 -5.50 -2.56 -2.36
CA LYS A 314 -5.63 -3.50 -1.24
C LYS A 314 -4.91 -4.82 -1.54
N ARG A 315 -4.39 -5.48 -0.49
CA ARG A 315 -3.64 -6.75 -0.62
C ARG A 315 -4.51 -7.90 -1.09
N ASP A 316 -5.77 -7.94 -0.67
CA ASP A 316 -6.77 -8.95 -1.07
C ASP A 316 -7.06 -8.95 -2.59
N TRP A 317 -6.80 -7.85 -3.30
CA TRP A 317 -6.89 -7.81 -4.74
C TRP A 317 -5.78 -8.61 -5.44
N GLY A 318 -4.69 -8.95 -4.74
CA GLY A 318 -3.56 -9.68 -5.32
C GLY A 318 -2.80 -8.91 -6.39
N ILE A 319 -2.92 -7.56 -6.42
CA ILE A 319 -2.24 -6.69 -7.39
C ILE A 319 -1.64 -5.46 -6.71
N HIS A 320 -0.58 -4.91 -7.29
CA HIS A 320 -0.14 -3.56 -6.97
C HIS A 320 -0.89 -2.56 -7.85
N TYR A 321 -1.74 -1.73 -7.23
CA TYR A 321 -2.58 -0.74 -7.89
C TYR A 321 -2.09 0.66 -7.57
N PHE A 322 -1.79 1.43 -8.60
CA PHE A 322 -1.26 2.79 -8.52
C PHE A 322 -2.16 3.77 -9.24
N THR A 323 -2.20 4.99 -8.73
CA THR A 323 -2.89 6.09 -9.41
C THR A 323 -2.01 7.32 -9.37
N SER A 324 -2.00 8.09 -10.45
CA SER A 324 -1.36 9.40 -10.46
C SER A 324 -2.17 10.45 -11.20
N SER A 325 -1.92 11.70 -10.85
CA SER A 325 -2.25 12.85 -11.67
C SER A 325 -1.41 12.86 -12.94
N LEU A 326 -1.68 13.83 -13.81
CA LEU A 326 -0.90 14.10 -15.01
C LEU A 326 0.56 14.34 -14.66
N LEU A 327 1.42 13.49 -15.23
CA LEU A 327 2.86 13.57 -15.11
C LEU A 327 3.38 14.65 -16.08
N LEU A 328 3.44 15.88 -15.59
CA LEU A 328 3.68 17.08 -16.39
C LEU A 328 5.03 17.11 -17.10
N GLY A 329 6.09 16.58 -16.49
CA GLY A 329 7.41 16.41 -17.09
C GLY A 329 7.43 15.40 -18.24
N LEU A 330 6.55 14.39 -18.22
CA LEU A 330 6.35 13.47 -19.36
C LEU A 330 5.48 14.07 -20.47
N SER A 331 4.83 15.20 -20.24
CA SER A 331 4.01 15.90 -21.23
C SER A 331 4.74 17.10 -21.84
N ASP A 332 4.23 17.66 -22.93
CA ASP A 332 4.78 18.90 -23.52
C ASP A 332 4.24 20.19 -22.90
N PHE A 333 3.41 20.08 -21.85
CA PHE A 333 2.72 21.22 -21.24
C PHE A 333 3.53 21.93 -20.14
N SER A 334 4.73 21.44 -19.81
CA SER A 334 5.51 21.97 -18.68
C SER A 334 6.97 22.22 -19.00
N MET A 335 7.60 23.06 -18.17
CA MET A 335 9.05 23.26 -18.16
C MET A 335 9.77 22.27 -17.24
N ILE A 336 9.09 21.23 -16.75
CA ILE A 336 9.69 20.19 -15.92
C ILE A 336 10.30 19.13 -16.83
N SER A 337 11.50 18.64 -16.48
CA SER A 337 12.11 17.53 -17.18
C SER A 337 11.37 16.23 -16.89
N GLY A 338 11.22 15.36 -17.89
CA GLY A 338 10.63 14.03 -17.69
C GLY A 338 11.39 13.14 -16.72
N ARG A 339 12.64 13.46 -16.38
CA ARG A 339 13.42 12.76 -15.35
C ARG A 339 12.77 12.81 -13.97
N ASP A 340 12.14 13.94 -13.63
CA ASP A 340 11.46 14.10 -12.34
C ASP A 340 10.27 13.14 -12.21
N ASP A 341 9.45 13.07 -13.25
CA ASP A 341 8.30 12.16 -13.29
C ASP A 341 8.71 10.69 -13.44
N GLN A 342 9.78 10.40 -14.18
CA GLN A 342 10.35 9.06 -14.22
C GLN A 342 10.78 8.61 -12.81
N LYS A 343 11.41 9.50 -12.03
CA LYS A 343 11.72 9.23 -10.62
C LYS A 343 10.45 8.97 -9.81
N VAL A 344 9.39 9.76 -10.00
CA VAL A 344 8.11 9.50 -9.30
C VAL A 344 7.54 8.11 -9.63
N ILE A 345 7.55 7.70 -10.90
CA ILE A 345 7.08 6.37 -11.28
C ILE A 345 7.93 5.27 -10.62
N LEU A 346 9.25 5.46 -10.59
CA LEU A 346 10.17 4.55 -9.90
C LEU A 346 9.91 4.54 -8.38
N HIS A 347 9.60 5.69 -7.77
CA HIS A 347 9.24 5.80 -6.35
C HIS A 347 8.01 4.97 -6.04
N GLU A 348 6.93 5.17 -6.79
CA GLU A 348 5.70 4.41 -6.61
C GLU A 348 5.93 2.91 -6.83
N TYR A 349 6.71 2.55 -7.87
CA TYR A 349 7.04 1.16 -8.11
C TYR A 349 7.85 0.54 -6.96
N PHE A 350 8.73 1.30 -6.31
CA PHE A 350 9.48 0.80 -5.15
C PHE A 350 8.58 0.45 -3.97
N HIS A 351 7.40 1.08 -3.84
CA HIS A 351 6.39 0.61 -2.89
C HIS A 351 5.86 -0.79 -3.22
N ALA A 352 5.82 -1.21 -4.49
CA ALA A 352 5.51 -2.60 -4.83
C ALA A 352 6.55 -3.55 -4.23
N VAL A 353 7.83 -3.22 -4.42
CA VAL A 353 8.95 -3.98 -3.86
C VAL A 353 8.82 -4.09 -2.33
N GLN A 354 8.60 -2.98 -1.63
CA GLN A 354 8.45 -2.98 -0.17
C GLN A 354 7.27 -3.84 0.31
N HIS A 355 6.11 -3.70 -0.32
CA HIS A 355 4.90 -4.42 0.06
C HIS A 355 4.90 -5.90 -0.32
N ALA A 356 5.80 -6.32 -1.22
CA ALA A 356 5.97 -7.69 -1.66
C ALA A 356 6.82 -8.54 -0.68
N GLN A 357 7.37 -7.95 0.38
CA GLN A 357 8.25 -8.65 1.32
C GLN A 357 7.51 -9.51 2.38
N PHE A 358 6.18 -9.54 2.33
CA PHE A 358 5.34 -10.29 3.27
C PHE A 358 3.95 -10.55 2.67
N ASP A 359 3.40 -11.72 2.96
CA ASP A 359 2.21 -12.24 2.29
C ASP A 359 0.89 -11.92 2.99
N THR A 360 0.92 -11.63 4.30
CA THR A 360 -0.28 -11.40 5.12
C THR A 360 -1.25 -10.37 4.52
N THR A 361 -2.54 -10.66 4.61
CA THR A 361 -3.66 -9.79 4.20
C THR A 361 -4.14 -8.86 5.32
N ASP A 362 -3.74 -9.12 6.57
CA ASP A 362 -4.09 -8.33 7.75
C ASP A 362 -3.48 -6.93 7.67
N PHE A 363 -4.32 -5.90 7.67
CA PHE A 363 -3.87 -4.53 7.44
C PHE A 363 -2.91 -4.03 8.52
N ASP A 364 -3.20 -4.29 9.80
CA ASP A 364 -2.42 -3.77 10.92
C ASP A 364 -1.05 -4.45 10.98
N LEU A 365 -1.00 -5.77 10.76
CA LEU A 365 0.26 -6.51 10.69
C LEU A 365 1.09 -6.07 9.48
N ARG A 366 0.47 -5.78 8.33
CA ARG A 366 1.19 -5.25 7.16
C ARG A 366 1.83 -3.90 7.47
N ASP A 367 1.11 -3.00 8.14
CA ASP A 367 1.63 -1.69 8.55
C ASP A 367 2.83 -1.84 9.50
N GLU A 368 2.74 -2.74 10.48
CA GLU A 368 3.85 -3.06 11.39
C GLU A 368 5.08 -3.61 10.65
N LEU A 369 4.88 -4.52 9.69
CA LEU A 369 5.96 -5.15 8.92
C LEU A 369 6.67 -4.18 7.96
N LEU A 370 5.95 -3.19 7.39
CA LEU A 370 6.56 -2.14 6.56
C LEU A 370 7.53 -1.28 7.36
N GLY A 371 7.19 -1.03 8.62
CA GLY A 371 7.94 -0.16 9.51
C GLY A 371 7.57 1.32 9.39
N PRO A 372 8.37 2.21 9.98
CA PRO A 372 8.03 3.62 10.16
C PRO A 372 8.01 4.39 8.84
N THR A 373 7.23 5.47 8.79
CA THR A 373 7.04 6.29 7.58
C THR A 373 8.36 6.76 6.94
N TRP A 374 9.37 7.16 7.73
CA TRP A 374 10.67 7.56 7.18
C TRP A 374 11.34 6.43 6.39
N PHE A 375 11.16 5.18 6.83
CA PHE A 375 11.76 4.01 6.21
C PHE A 375 11.06 3.69 4.90
N VAL A 376 9.73 3.71 4.90
CA VAL A 376 8.90 3.41 3.72
C VAL A 376 9.06 4.50 2.65
N GLU A 377 8.68 5.73 2.96
CA GLU A 377 8.66 6.84 2.00
C GLU A 377 10.08 7.32 1.65
N GLY A 378 10.96 7.40 2.66
CA GLY A 378 12.36 7.76 2.43
C GLY A 378 13.12 6.71 1.63
N GLY A 379 12.77 5.43 1.80
CA GLY A 379 13.36 4.33 1.04
C GLY A 379 12.97 4.40 -0.42
N ALA A 380 11.68 4.56 -0.71
CA ALA A 380 11.20 4.78 -2.06
C ALA A 380 11.84 6.02 -2.71
N GLU A 381 11.95 7.12 -1.99
CA GLU A 381 12.54 8.35 -2.52
C GLU A 381 14.03 8.19 -2.83
N PHE A 382 14.82 7.65 -1.88
CA PHE A 382 16.26 7.49 -2.08
C PHE A 382 16.55 6.49 -3.21
N MET A 383 15.87 5.33 -3.19
CA MET A 383 16.10 4.27 -4.16
C MET A 383 15.72 4.72 -5.57
N ALA A 384 14.57 5.38 -5.74
CA ALA A 384 14.16 5.92 -7.02
C ALA A 384 15.10 7.03 -7.53
N SER A 385 15.53 7.92 -6.64
CA SER A 385 16.40 9.04 -7.00
C SER A 385 17.82 8.58 -7.38
N ALA A 386 18.36 7.60 -6.65
CA ALA A 386 19.65 6.99 -6.97
C ALA A 386 19.59 6.15 -8.26
N ALA A 387 18.49 5.41 -8.47
CA ALA A 387 18.24 4.68 -9.70
C ALA A 387 18.09 5.60 -10.91
N GLU A 388 17.33 6.70 -10.81
CA GLU A 388 17.22 7.71 -11.88
C GLU A 388 18.59 8.24 -12.29
N LYS A 389 19.43 8.63 -11.32
CA LYS A 389 20.79 9.12 -11.59
C LYS A 389 21.61 8.08 -12.36
N ARG A 390 21.68 6.85 -11.85
CA ARG A 390 22.50 5.78 -12.42
C ARG A 390 21.97 5.32 -13.78
N LEU A 391 20.68 5.04 -13.88
CA LEU A 391 20.04 4.52 -15.10
C LEU A 391 19.98 5.60 -16.19
N GLY A 392 19.73 6.86 -15.83
CA GLY A 392 19.82 7.98 -16.75
C GLY A 392 21.23 8.22 -17.28
N ALA A 393 22.26 8.07 -16.44
CA ALA A 393 23.66 8.17 -16.88
C ALA A 393 24.09 7.02 -17.80
N SER A 394 23.51 5.83 -17.61
CA SER A 394 23.76 4.64 -18.46
C SER A 394 22.99 4.65 -19.78
N GLY A 395 21.95 5.48 -19.89
CA GLY A 395 21.02 5.52 -21.04
C GLY A 395 19.93 4.45 -21.02
N VAL A 396 19.85 3.61 -19.99
CA VAL A 396 18.76 2.64 -19.78
C VAL A 396 17.44 3.37 -19.54
N LEU A 397 17.45 4.36 -18.64
CA LEU A 397 16.32 5.27 -18.48
C LEU A 397 16.41 6.34 -19.58
N PRO A 398 15.46 6.40 -20.53
CA PRO A 398 15.56 7.27 -21.68
C PRO A 398 15.36 8.74 -21.29
N GLU A 399 16.06 9.65 -21.96
CA GLU A 399 15.81 11.07 -21.81
C GLU A 399 14.43 11.44 -22.38
N VAL A 400 13.59 12.00 -21.52
CA VAL A 400 12.26 12.50 -21.88
C VAL A 400 12.22 13.98 -21.53
N ASN A 401 11.89 14.82 -22.52
CA ASN A 401 11.61 16.22 -22.29
C ASN A 401 12.73 16.96 -21.51
N VAL A 402 13.99 16.70 -21.86
CA VAL A 402 15.15 17.27 -21.13
C VAL A 402 15.58 18.63 -21.70
N GLU A 403 15.64 18.75 -23.03
CA GLU A 403 16.19 19.94 -23.68
C GLU A 403 15.37 21.20 -23.36
N GLY A 404 16.05 22.23 -22.84
CA GLY A 404 15.46 23.53 -22.52
C GLY A 404 14.57 23.54 -21.26
N ARG A 405 14.44 22.42 -20.53
CA ARG A 405 13.59 22.29 -19.34
C ARG A 405 14.39 22.36 -18.04
N HIS A 406 13.69 22.57 -16.93
CA HIS A 406 14.28 22.55 -15.59
C HIS A 406 14.78 21.13 -15.29
N PRO A 407 16.08 20.96 -15.03
CA PRO A 407 16.64 19.63 -14.85
C PRO A 407 16.29 19.07 -13.48
N TYR A 408 16.05 17.77 -13.43
CA TYR A 408 16.17 16.99 -12.21
C TYR A 408 17.64 16.60 -12.03
N VAL A 409 18.23 16.95 -10.88
CA VAL A 409 19.61 16.63 -10.53
C VAL A 409 19.62 16.03 -9.13
N PHE A 410 19.93 14.74 -9.02
CA PHE A 410 19.94 13.98 -7.76
C PHE A 410 20.66 14.71 -6.62
N ASP A 411 21.91 15.16 -6.84
CA ASP A 411 22.72 15.80 -5.81
C ASP A 411 22.08 17.11 -5.31
N ASP A 412 21.45 17.88 -6.20
CA ASP A 412 20.74 19.10 -5.83
C ASP A 412 19.47 18.80 -5.04
N GLN A 413 18.74 17.74 -5.41
CA GLN A 413 17.55 17.30 -4.67
C GLN A 413 17.92 16.82 -3.27
N MET A 414 18.91 15.94 -3.14
CA MET A 414 19.39 15.48 -1.84
C MET A 414 19.87 16.66 -0.99
N ARG A 415 20.65 17.60 -1.56
CA ARG A 415 21.05 18.83 -0.85
C ARG A 415 19.85 19.61 -0.33
N ARG A 416 18.84 19.85 -1.16
CA ARG A 416 17.62 20.56 -0.74
C ARG A 416 16.90 19.82 0.38
N LYS A 417 16.78 18.49 0.30
CA LYS A 417 16.13 17.67 1.33
C LYS A 417 16.79 17.80 2.70
N VAL A 418 18.12 17.77 2.79
CA VAL A 418 18.77 17.95 4.10
C VAL A 418 18.71 19.38 4.59
N VAL A 419 18.88 20.38 3.71
CA VAL A 419 18.81 21.80 4.11
C VAL A 419 17.40 22.15 4.57
N ASN A 420 16.40 21.90 3.73
CA ASN A 420 15.00 22.20 4.02
C ASN A 420 14.49 21.34 5.15
N GLY A 421 14.83 20.05 5.19
CA GLY A 421 14.40 19.17 6.26
C GLY A 421 14.98 19.60 7.62
N LEU A 422 16.24 20.03 7.71
CA LEU A 422 16.80 20.54 8.96
C LEU A 422 16.13 21.86 9.39
N GLU A 423 15.83 22.73 8.42
CA GLU A 423 15.10 23.97 8.66
C GLU A 423 13.67 23.70 9.15
N ASN A 424 12.89 22.90 8.42
CA ASN A 424 11.53 22.51 8.76
C ASN A 424 11.49 21.79 10.11
N ARG A 425 12.43 20.89 10.37
CA ARG A 425 12.54 20.21 11.66
C ARG A 425 12.73 21.20 12.81
N SER A 426 13.51 22.27 12.61
CA SER A 426 13.74 23.29 13.63
C SER A 426 12.50 24.14 13.94
N ILE A 427 11.58 24.26 12.98
CA ILE A 427 10.38 25.09 13.07
C ILE A 427 9.17 24.26 13.53
N GLU A 428 8.93 23.13 12.87
CA GLU A 428 7.70 22.35 12.98
C GLU A 428 7.86 21.14 13.91
N CYS A 429 9.08 20.62 14.06
CA CYS A 429 9.37 19.34 14.71
C CYS A 429 10.52 19.40 15.74
N PRO A 430 10.58 20.43 16.61
CA PRO A 430 11.77 20.67 17.42
C PRO A 430 12.03 19.53 18.40
N GLY A 431 13.21 18.93 18.30
CA GLY A 431 13.66 17.85 19.19
C GLY A 431 13.12 16.45 18.86
N LEU A 432 12.30 16.31 17.81
CA LEU A 432 11.88 14.99 17.34
C LEU A 432 12.99 14.34 16.51
N LYS A 433 13.20 13.04 16.77
CA LYS A 433 14.01 12.16 15.92
C LYS A 433 13.14 11.56 14.83
N ILE A 434 13.76 11.10 13.75
CA ILE A 434 13.07 10.54 12.59
C ILE A 434 12.15 9.35 12.93
N GLY A 435 12.50 8.55 13.94
CA GLY A 435 11.68 7.42 14.40
C GLY A 435 10.34 7.82 15.04
N SER A 436 10.13 9.10 15.35
CA SER A 436 8.87 9.63 15.88
C SER A 436 8.06 10.41 14.84
N MET A 437 8.56 10.53 13.60
CA MET A 437 7.87 11.21 12.50
C MET A 437 7.02 10.20 11.74
N ASN A 438 5.78 10.58 11.44
CA ASN A 438 4.78 9.74 10.77
C ASN A 438 3.84 10.59 9.90
N ARG A 439 2.78 9.99 9.36
CA ARG A 439 1.82 10.66 8.47
C ARG A 439 1.10 11.84 9.13
N ASP A 440 0.83 11.74 10.43
CA ASP A 440 0.15 12.78 11.20
C ASP A 440 1.11 13.78 11.84
N THR A 441 2.37 13.39 11.99
CA THR A 441 3.39 14.14 12.72
C THR A 441 4.63 14.32 11.86
N CYS A 442 4.86 15.55 11.38
CA CYS A 442 6.11 15.91 10.71
C CYS A 442 6.38 15.15 9.41
N TYR A 443 5.33 14.76 8.68
CA TYR A 443 5.40 13.92 7.49
C TYR A 443 6.46 14.38 6.47
N ALA A 444 6.41 15.64 6.04
CA ALA A 444 7.35 16.16 5.03
C ALA A 444 8.82 16.11 5.51
N THR A 445 9.06 16.38 6.79
CA THR A 445 10.40 16.27 7.39
C THR A 445 10.83 14.80 7.47
N GLY A 446 9.92 13.90 7.87
CA GLY A 446 10.18 12.46 7.93
C GLY A 446 10.50 11.87 6.57
N TYR A 447 9.83 12.33 5.51
CA TYR A 447 10.10 11.96 4.12
C TYR A 447 11.52 12.37 3.69
N ASP A 448 11.84 13.65 3.81
CA ASP A 448 13.13 14.19 3.37
C ASP A 448 14.31 13.64 4.18
N MET A 449 14.14 13.53 5.51
CA MET A 449 15.15 12.91 6.39
C MET A 449 15.24 11.41 6.18
N GLY A 450 14.13 10.75 5.83
CA GLY A 450 14.11 9.33 5.50
C GLY A 450 14.97 9.01 4.28
N ALA A 451 14.93 9.86 3.24
CA ALA A 451 15.81 9.68 2.07
C ALA A 451 17.31 9.77 2.47
N TRP A 452 17.66 10.69 3.38
CA TRP A 452 19.01 10.80 3.91
C TRP A 452 19.41 9.66 4.86
N ALA A 453 18.46 9.13 5.62
CA ALA A 453 18.66 7.94 6.44
C ALA A 453 19.04 6.74 5.58
N HIS A 454 18.33 6.51 4.47
CA HIS A 454 18.68 5.47 3.51
C HIS A 454 20.01 5.73 2.80
N ALA A 455 20.32 6.97 2.44
CA ALA A 455 21.65 7.32 1.91
C ALA A 455 22.78 7.00 2.89
N TRP A 456 22.59 7.28 4.18
CA TRP A 456 23.56 6.97 5.23
C TRP A 456 23.74 5.47 5.42
N LEU A 457 22.64 4.71 5.46
CA LEU A 457 22.67 3.24 5.57
C LEU A 457 23.38 2.63 4.36
N ALA A 458 23.05 3.07 3.15
CA ALA A 458 23.66 2.62 1.91
C ALA A 458 25.18 2.89 1.88
N ASN A 459 25.61 4.09 2.29
CA ASN A 459 27.05 4.43 2.33
C ASN A 459 27.82 3.59 3.36
N ARG A 460 27.21 3.28 4.52
CA ARG A 460 27.88 2.56 5.60
C ARG A 460 27.92 1.05 5.42
N PHE A 461 26.85 0.47 4.91
CA PHE A 461 26.66 -0.99 4.83
C PHE A 461 26.71 -1.53 3.40
N GLY A 462 26.51 -0.68 2.41
CA GLY A 462 26.43 -1.02 0.99
C GLY A 462 25.04 -0.73 0.43
N ALA A 463 24.98 -0.29 -0.83
CA ALA A 463 23.75 0.12 -1.49
C ALA A 463 22.71 -1.00 -1.58
N ASP A 464 23.16 -2.25 -1.70
CA ASP A 464 22.28 -3.40 -1.89
C ASP A 464 21.78 -4.01 -0.56
N HIS A 465 22.29 -3.58 0.60
CA HIS A 465 21.94 -4.20 1.88
C HIS A 465 20.44 -4.13 2.23
N LEU A 466 19.76 -3.07 1.81
CA LEU A 466 18.31 -2.95 2.00
C LEU A 466 17.57 -4.10 1.31
N MET A 467 17.91 -4.36 0.05
CA MET A 467 17.25 -5.35 -0.81
C MET A 467 17.73 -6.77 -0.54
N ASP A 468 19.03 -6.97 -0.35
CA ASP A 468 19.64 -8.30 -0.29
C ASP A 468 19.68 -8.89 1.12
N VAL A 469 19.59 -8.04 2.15
CA VAL A 469 19.77 -8.46 3.55
C VAL A 469 18.55 -8.14 4.40
N MET A 470 18.03 -6.90 4.33
CA MET A 470 16.90 -6.49 5.18
C MET A 470 15.57 -7.08 4.69
N PHE A 471 15.17 -6.74 3.47
CA PHE A 471 13.87 -7.13 2.90
C PHE A 471 13.56 -8.63 2.99
N PRO A 472 14.47 -9.56 2.65
CA PRO A 472 14.19 -11.00 2.70
C PRO A 472 13.95 -11.55 4.11
N ARG A 473 14.12 -10.74 5.16
CA ARG A 473 14.01 -11.14 6.57
C ARG A 473 12.83 -10.49 7.29
N ILE A 474 12.08 -9.59 6.64
CA ILE A 474 10.98 -8.85 7.27
C ILE A 474 9.88 -9.80 7.74
N GLU A 475 9.43 -10.72 6.89
CA GLU A 475 8.37 -11.66 7.23
C GLU A 475 8.76 -12.58 8.42
N ASP A 476 10.01 -13.02 8.47
CA ASP A 476 10.51 -13.91 9.53
C ASP A 476 10.78 -13.21 10.86
N LEU A 477 11.29 -11.97 10.82
CA LEU A 477 11.86 -11.29 11.99
C LEU A 477 11.07 -10.04 12.43
N GLY A 478 10.07 -9.63 11.65
CA GLY A 478 9.47 -8.31 11.74
C GLY A 478 10.44 -7.19 11.32
N TRP A 479 9.94 -5.96 11.23
CA TRP A 479 10.73 -4.82 10.77
C TRP A 479 11.98 -4.56 11.64
N GLU A 480 11.83 -4.48 12.97
CA GLU A 480 12.95 -4.20 13.88
C GLU A 480 13.98 -5.34 13.89
N GLY A 481 13.51 -6.59 13.85
CA GLY A 481 14.39 -7.76 13.82
C GLY A 481 15.18 -7.83 12.51
N ALA A 482 14.54 -7.55 11.37
CA ALA A 482 15.19 -7.46 10.07
C ALA A 482 16.20 -6.29 10.01
N PHE A 483 15.85 -5.13 10.57
CA PHE A 483 16.75 -3.97 10.67
C PHE A 483 18.01 -4.32 11.47
N ALA A 484 17.83 -4.90 12.67
CA ALA A 484 18.94 -5.33 13.50
C ALA A 484 19.79 -6.42 12.86
N ASN A 485 19.17 -7.33 12.11
CA ASN A 485 19.87 -8.36 11.35
C ASN A 485 20.73 -7.76 10.24
N ALA A 486 20.20 -6.80 9.48
CA ALA A 486 20.86 -6.22 8.32
C ALA A 486 21.98 -5.23 8.69
N TYR A 487 21.77 -4.39 9.69
CA TYR A 487 22.68 -3.29 10.01
C TYR A 487 23.51 -3.53 11.29
N GLY A 488 23.30 -4.66 11.96
CA GLY A 488 24.03 -5.01 13.19
C GLY A 488 23.78 -4.05 14.36
N MET A 489 22.70 -3.26 14.30
CA MET A 489 22.28 -2.31 15.33
C MET A 489 20.76 -2.20 15.40
N SER A 490 20.21 -1.87 16.58
CA SER A 490 18.77 -1.57 16.70
C SER A 490 18.41 -0.28 15.97
N SER A 491 17.14 -0.12 15.58
CA SER A 491 16.67 1.16 15.02
C SER A 491 16.86 2.33 15.98
N SER A 492 16.73 2.09 17.30
CA SER A 492 17.00 3.09 18.32
C SER A 492 18.45 3.57 18.31
N THR A 493 19.41 2.64 18.16
CA THR A 493 20.84 2.98 18.05
C THR A 493 21.08 3.77 16.75
N PHE A 494 20.48 3.32 15.66
CA PHE A 494 20.53 4.04 14.40
C PHE A 494 20.02 5.49 14.53
N TYR A 495 18.89 5.71 15.21
CA TYR A 495 18.36 7.06 15.41
C TYR A 495 19.36 7.96 16.15
N ASP A 496 20.09 7.45 17.14
CA ASP A 496 21.12 8.22 17.82
C ASP A 496 22.30 8.55 16.89
N GLU A 497 22.80 7.56 16.14
CA GLU A 497 23.92 7.76 15.22
C GLU A 497 23.56 8.67 14.02
N PHE A 498 22.31 8.62 13.57
CA PHE A 498 21.82 9.48 12.50
C PHE A 498 21.74 10.94 12.94
N GLU A 499 21.39 11.22 14.19
CA GLU A 499 21.43 12.57 14.76
C GLU A 499 22.87 13.14 14.77
N GLU A 500 23.87 12.30 15.05
CA GLU A 500 25.27 12.71 14.96
C GLU A 500 25.68 13.06 13.52
N PHE A 501 25.20 12.26 12.55
CA PHE A 501 25.42 12.53 11.13
C PHE A 501 24.75 13.84 10.67
N LEU A 502 23.52 14.11 11.11
CA LEU A 502 22.81 15.35 10.77
C LEU A 502 23.50 16.61 11.31
N ALA A 503 24.38 16.48 12.32
CA ALA A 503 25.21 17.57 12.83
C ALA A 503 26.49 17.84 12.01
N TRP A 504 26.82 17.00 11.02
CA TRP A 504 27.96 17.22 10.14
C TRP A 504 27.77 18.46 9.27
N SER A 505 28.85 18.93 8.64
CA SER A 505 28.72 19.97 7.62
C SER A 505 27.92 19.42 6.43
N ILE A 506 27.11 20.27 5.78
CA ILE A 506 26.37 19.87 4.57
C ILE A 506 27.33 19.32 3.50
N ALA A 507 28.57 19.81 3.44
CA ALA A 507 29.57 19.29 2.50
C ALA A 507 29.95 17.83 2.80
N ASP A 508 30.13 17.48 4.08
CA ASP A 508 30.47 16.12 4.50
C ASP A 508 29.28 15.17 4.37
N GLN A 509 28.06 15.65 4.63
CA GLN A 509 26.84 14.87 4.36
C GLN A 509 26.71 14.55 2.87
N MET A 510 26.88 15.55 2.00
CA MET A 510 26.84 15.36 0.55
C MET A 510 27.92 14.42 0.02
N ALA A 511 29.05 14.28 0.72
CA ALA A 511 30.16 13.42 0.28
C ALA A 511 29.86 11.91 0.38
N ILE A 512 28.76 11.51 1.04
CA ILE A 512 28.37 10.09 1.17
C ILE A 512 27.50 9.60 0.01
N LEU A 513 26.98 10.51 -0.81
CA LEU A 513 26.08 10.18 -1.90
C LEU A 513 26.81 9.40 -3.01
N PRO A 514 26.14 8.44 -3.68
CA PRO A 514 26.73 7.59 -4.72
C PRO A 514 27.05 8.33 -6.03
#